data_AF-A0A445CK60-F1
#
_entry.id   AF-A0A445CK60-F1
#
_cell.length_a   1.000
_cell.length_b   1.000
_cell.length_c   1.000
_cell.angle_alpha   90.00
_cell.angle_beta   90.00
_cell.angle_gamma   90.00
#
_symmetry.space_group_name_H-M   'P 1'
#
loop_
_entity.id
_entity.type
_entity.pdbx_description
1 polymer ?
#
loop_
_entity_poly.entity_id
_entity_poly.type
_entity_poly.pdbx_seq_one_letter_code
_entity_poly.pdbx_strand_id
1 'polypeptide(L)'
;MAVECLEMFHGIDRTAFRMLTQVLHREVTQSLMVITFLLSIETMGLSRIVQTTIKKDGWFMNSLVKDCVICLQCLLSPEFSGVVDKSRKLETLGHVLKTELTLYQVYRMRYVLLMIIPDTLSNICSRILGNITMDAVWLEY
;
A
#
# COMPACT_ATOMS: atom_id res chain seq x y z
N MET A 1 12.28 9.99 -11.88
CA MET A 1 11.99 8.81 -11.03
C MET A 1 10.80 9.03 -10.09
N ALA A 2 10.93 9.61 -8.89
CA ALA A 2 9.78 9.71 -7.96
C ALA A 2 8.66 10.67 -8.43
N VAL A 3 9.03 11.74 -9.14
CA VAL A 3 8.09 12.76 -9.66
C VAL A 3 7.28 12.24 -10.85
N GLU A 4 7.83 11.35 -11.66
CA GLU A 4 7.11 10.77 -12.80
C GLU A 4 6.02 9.81 -12.30
N CYS A 5 6.33 8.90 -11.37
CA CYS A 5 5.33 8.03 -10.74
C CYS A 5 4.19 8.80 -10.04
N LEU A 6 4.44 10.05 -9.65
CA LEU A 6 3.47 10.89 -8.97
C LEU A 6 2.35 11.39 -9.87
N GLU A 7 2.59 11.64 -11.16
CA GLU A 7 1.54 12.09 -12.11
C GLU A 7 0.45 11.04 -12.36
N MET A 8 0.66 9.79 -11.91
CA MET A 8 0.13 8.60 -12.58
C MET A 8 -0.90 7.79 -11.76
N PHE A 9 -1.29 8.32 -10.60
CA PHE A 9 -2.30 7.75 -9.71
C PHE A 9 -3.58 8.61 -9.76
N HIS A 10 -4.79 8.03 -9.54
CA HIS A 10 -5.98 8.87 -9.28
C HIS A 10 -5.68 9.80 -8.09
N GLY A 11 -6.23 11.03 -8.07
CA GLY A 11 -5.75 12.12 -7.19
C GLY A 11 -5.60 11.79 -5.69
N ILE A 12 -6.33 10.79 -5.21
CA ILE A 12 -6.26 10.28 -3.84
C ILE A 12 -5.00 9.42 -3.64
N ASP A 13 -4.78 8.42 -4.49
CA ASP A 13 -3.61 7.53 -4.42
C ASP A 13 -2.30 8.31 -4.69
N ARG A 14 -2.38 9.35 -5.53
CA ARG A 14 -1.30 10.32 -5.81
C ARG A 14 -0.86 11.06 -4.55
N THR A 15 -1.83 11.51 -3.75
CA THR A 15 -1.56 12.28 -2.53
C THR A 15 -0.93 11.41 -1.45
N ALA A 16 -1.43 10.18 -1.27
CA ALA A 16 -0.82 9.22 -0.35
C ALA A 16 0.61 8.88 -0.76
N PHE A 17 0.84 8.54 -2.02
CA PHE A 17 2.18 8.22 -2.53
C PHE A 17 3.15 9.41 -2.42
N ARG A 18 2.67 10.64 -2.64
CA ARG A 18 3.45 11.88 -2.42
C ARG A 18 3.83 12.07 -0.98
N MET A 19 2.88 11.85 -0.07
CA MET A 19 3.13 11.91 1.36
C MET A 19 4.23 10.92 1.77
N LEU A 20 4.19 9.69 1.24
CA LEU A 20 5.21 8.67 1.55
C LEU A 20 6.59 9.05 1.01
N THR A 21 6.68 9.42 -0.26
CA THR A 21 7.97 9.63 -0.94
C THR A 21 8.58 11.01 -0.70
N GLN A 22 7.77 12.07 -0.66
CA GLN A 22 8.25 13.45 -0.59
C GLN A 22 8.23 14.03 0.82
N VAL A 23 7.26 13.65 1.67
CA VAL A 23 7.15 14.20 3.04
C VAL A 23 7.80 13.27 4.06
N LEU A 24 7.56 11.97 3.95
CA LEU A 24 8.13 10.95 4.85
C LEU A 24 9.46 10.38 4.34
N HIS A 25 9.93 10.83 3.17
CA HIS A 25 11.20 10.41 2.55
C HIS A 25 11.40 8.90 2.48
N ARG A 26 10.31 8.15 2.25
CA ARG A 26 10.34 6.69 2.10
C ARG A 26 10.80 6.31 0.69
N GLU A 27 11.41 5.14 0.59
CA GLU A 27 11.81 4.57 -0.70
C GLU A 27 10.60 4.38 -1.62
N VAL A 28 10.76 4.63 -2.91
CA VAL A 28 9.73 4.52 -3.95
C VAL A 28 9.13 3.11 -3.98
N THR A 29 9.97 2.08 -3.99
CA THR A 29 9.53 0.68 -4.04
C THR A 29 8.69 0.30 -2.83
N GLN A 30 9.17 0.65 -1.62
CA GLN A 30 8.44 0.42 -0.38
C GLN A 30 7.10 1.16 -0.39
N SER A 31 7.08 2.42 -0.82
CA SER A 31 5.88 3.24 -0.89
C SER A 31 4.85 2.64 -1.85
N LEU A 32 5.30 2.15 -3.01
CA LEU A 32 4.45 1.49 -3.99
C LEU A 32 3.83 0.21 -3.41
N MET A 33 4.65 -0.64 -2.79
CA MET A 33 4.18 -1.89 -2.17
C MET A 33 3.17 -1.63 -1.04
N VAL A 34 3.37 -0.58 -0.24
CA VAL A 34 2.43 -0.19 0.82
C VAL A 34 1.10 0.29 0.24
N ILE A 35 1.12 1.14 -0.80
CA ILE A 35 -0.10 1.59 -1.47
C ILE A 35 -0.84 0.42 -2.11
N THR A 36 -0.12 -0.45 -2.82
CA THR A 36 -0.69 -1.68 -3.40
C THR A 36 -1.34 -2.54 -2.32
N PHE A 37 -0.66 -2.77 -1.19
CA PHE A 37 -1.19 -3.55 -0.09
C PHE A 37 -2.50 -2.97 0.48
N LEU A 38 -2.52 -1.65 0.73
CA LEU A 38 -3.70 -0.97 1.25
C LEU A 38 -4.87 -1.06 0.26
N LEU A 39 -4.62 -0.83 -1.02
CA LEU A 39 -5.64 -0.97 -2.07
C LEU A 39 -6.13 -2.41 -2.21
N SER A 40 -5.25 -3.41 -2.12
CA SER A 40 -5.65 -4.82 -2.12
C SER A 40 -6.60 -5.12 -0.95
N ILE A 41 -6.34 -4.58 0.24
CA ILE A 41 -7.27 -4.73 1.37
C ILE A 41 -8.61 -4.04 1.10
N GLU A 42 -8.62 -2.87 0.44
CA GLU A 42 -9.87 -2.20 0.05
C GLU A 42 -10.72 -3.06 -0.89
N THR A 43 -10.09 -3.78 -1.83
CA THR A 43 -10.81 -4.69 -2.74
C THR A 43 -11.51 -5.85 -2.03
N MET A 44 -11.09 -6.18 -0.79
CA MET A 44 -11.72 -7.20 0.05
C MET A 44 -12.98 -6.70 0.78
N GLY A 45 -13.47 -5.49 0.44
CA GLY A 45 -14.70 -4.90 0.99
C GLY A 45 -14.47 -3.86 2.10
N LEU A 46 -13.21 -3.52 2.38
CA LEU A 46 -12.85 -2.56 3.43
C LEU A 46 -12.70 -1.16 2.82
N SER A 47 -13.82 -0.49 2.56
CA SER A 47 -13.84 0.71 1.73
C SER A 47 -13.05 1.89 2.32
N ARG A 48 -12.28 2.59 1.46
CA ARG A 48 -11.74 3.96 1.66
C ARG A 48 -10.64 4.11 2.72
N ILE A 49 -9.86 3.07 2.96
CA ILE A 49 -8.63 3.10 3.77
C ILE A 49 -7.74 4.25 3.32
N VAL A 50 -7.27 4.26 2.07
CA VAL A 50 -6.31 5.25 1.54
C VAL A 50 -6.84 6.68 1.73
N GLN A 51 -8.12 6.90 1.42
CA GLN A 51 -8.81 8.19 1.61
C GLN A 51 -8.87 8.65 3.06
N THR A 52 -9.15 7.74 3.99
CA THR A 52 -9.22 8.07 5.42
C THR A 52 -7.85 8.37 6.00
N THR A 53 -6.79 7.73 5.48
CA THR A 53 -5.43 7.96 5.94
C THR A 53 -4.83 9.29 5.51
N ILE A 54 -5.11 9.72 4.28
CA ILE A 54 -4.57 10.99 3.73
C ILE A 54 -5.05 12.20 4.55
N LYS A 55 -6.22 12.10 5.19
CA LYS A 55 -6.77 13.15 6.06
C LYS A 55 -6.12 13.21 7.44
N LYS A 56 -5.20 12.31 7.76
CA LYS A 56 -4.54 12.23 9.08
C LYS A 56 -3.10 12.74 9.02
N ASP A 57 -2.57 13.10 10.19
CA ASP A 57 -1.23 13.67 10.34
C ASP A 57 -0.12 12.75 9.82
N GLY A 58 1.01 13.34 9.42
CA GLY A 58 2.18 12.60 8.90
C GLY A 58 2.71 11.53 9.86
N TRP A 59 2.57 11.73 11.17
CA TRP A 59 2.91 10.72 12.17
C TRP A 59 2.02 9.46 12.04
N PHE A 60 0.72 9.64 11.82
CA PHE A 60 -0.22 8.53 11.61
C PHE A 60 0.12 7.75 10.35
N MET A 61 0.38 8.45 9.25
CA MET A 61 0.82 7.82 7.99
C MET A 61 2.12 7.03 8.17
N ASN A 62 3.09 7.57 8.91
CA ASN A 62 4.35 6.88 9.17
C ASN A 62 4.15 5.60 10.01
N SER A 63 3.26 5.62 11.00
CA SER A 63 2.91 4.44 11.78
C SER A 63 2.16 3.40 10.94
N LEU A 64 1.24 3.82 10.07
CA LEU A 64 0.55 2.91 9.17
C LEU A 64 1.52 2.20 8.21
N VAL A 65 2.49 2.94 7.65
CA VAL A 65 3.52 2.37 6.78
C VAL A 65 4.31 1.29 7.51
N LYS A 66 4.68 1.51 8.78
CA LYS A 66 5.37 0.50 9.58
C LYS A 66 4.54 -0.77 9.71
N ASP A 67 3.26 -0.64 10.07
CA ASP A 67 2.34 -1.79 10.17
C ASP A 67 2.24 -2.54 8.83
N CYS A 68 2.10 -1.82 7.72
CA CYS A 68 2.03 -2.42 6.38
C CYS A 68 3.30 -3.15 5.98
N VAL A 69 4.48 -2.59 6.29
CA VAL A 69 5.77 -3.23 5.99
C VAL A 69 5.91 -4.54 6.78
N ILE A 70 5.51 -4.54 8.06
CA ILE A 70 5.53 -5.75 8.89
C ILE A 70 4.57 -6.81 8.32
N CYS A 71 3.37 -6.40 7.88
CA CYS A 71 2.42 -7.28 7.20
C CYS A 71 3.01 -7.88 5.93
N LEU A 72 3.60 -7.07 5.05
CA LEU A 72 4.22 -7.52 3.81
C LEU A 72 5.36 -8.51 4.07
N GLN A 73 6.25 -8.23 5.03
CA GLN A 73 7.30 -9.16 5.44
C GLN A 73 6.73 -10.48 5.96
N CYS A 74 5.67 -10.41 6.76
CA CYS A 74 4.97 -11.57 7.28
C CYS A 74 4.33 -12.43 6.16
N LEU A 75 3.78 -11.80 5.11
CA LEU A 75 3.19 -12.51 3.97
C LEU A 75 4.24 -13.22 3.10
N LEU A 76 5.46 -12.67 3.04
CA LEU A 76 6.55 -13.24 2.25
C LEU A 76 7.34 -14.30 3.02
N SER A 77 7.37 -14.25 4.35
CA SER A 77 8.10 -15.23 5.17
C SER A 77 7.52 -16.65 5.02
N PRO A 78 8.30 -17.69 4.68
CA PRO A 78 7.79 -19.06 4.57
C PRO A 78 7.29 -19.60 5.92
N GLU A 79 7.91 -19.17 7.02
CA GLU A 79 7.54 -19.57 8.37
C GLU A 79 7.08 -18.37 9.21
N PHE A 80 5.94 -18.50 9.87
CA PHE A 80 5.41 -17.45 10.75
C PHE A 80 6.21 -17.32 12.06
N SER A 81 6.87 -18.39 12.51
CA SER A 81 7.61 -18.46 13.77
C SER A 81 8.96 -17.73 13.77
N GLY A 82 9.55 -17.46 12.60
CA GLY A 82 10.93 -16.96 12.52
C GLY A 82 11.08 -15.44 12.55
N VAL A 83 10.00 -14.68 12.31
CA VAL A 83 10.14 -13.25 11.92
C VAL A 83 9.45 -12.26 12.86
N VAL A 84 8.31 -12.61 13.49
CA VAL A 84 7.56 -11.63 14.30
C VAL A 84 6.71 -12.28 15.41
N ASP A 85 6.50 -11.56 16.52
CA ASP A 85 5.54 -11.92 17.57
C ASP A 85 4.12 -12.05 16.98
N LYS A 86 3.56 -13.25 17.08
CA LYS A 86 2.22 -13.62 16.56
C LYS A 86 1.11 -12.75 17.15
N SER A 87 1.30 -12.31 18.40
CA SER A 87 0.34 -11.51 19.16
C SER A 87 0.47 -10.01 18.92
N ARG A 88 1.44 -9.60 18.07
CA ARG A 88 1.66 -8.20 17.74
C ARG A 88 0.39 -7.59 17.17
N LYS A 89 -0.12 -6.60 17.89
CA LYS A 89 -1.23 -5.76 17.44
C LYS A 89 -0.72 -4.78 16.38
N LEU A 90 -1.49 -4.64 15.30
CA LEU A 90 -1.26 -3.67 14.24
C LEU A 90 -2.14 -2.46 14.56
N GLU A 91 -1.72 -1.64 15.50
CA GLU A 91 -2.55 -0.59 16.11
C GLU A 91 -3.09 0.40 15.07
N THR A 92 -2.24 0.84 14.15
CA THR A 92 -2.62 1.87 13.18
C THR A 92 -3.45 1.27 12.06
N LEU A 93 -3.04 0.11 11.53
CA LEU A 93 -3.80 -0.59 10.50
C LEU A 93 -5.16 -1.08 11.04
N GLY A 94 -5.20 -1.63 12.25
CA GLY A 94 -6.43 -2.01 12.94
C GLY A 94 -7.37 -0.83 13.17
N HIS A 95 -6.84 0.33 13.58
CA HIS A 95 -7.63 1.56 13.67
C HIS A 95 -8.23 1.94 12.31
N VAL A 96 -7.47 1.87 11.22
CA VAL A 96 -7.96 2.19 9.87
C VAL A 96 -9.07 1.23 9.45
N LEU A 97 -8.91 -0.06 9.75
CA LEU A 97 -9.89 -1.10 9.45
C LEU A 97 -11.05 -1.17 10.45
N LYS A 98 -11.03 -0.33 11.50
CA LYS A 98 -12.02 -0.34 12.60
C LYS A 98 -12.19 -1.74 13.22
N THR A 99 -11.11 -2.50 13.29
CA THR A 99 -11.10 -3.85 13.85
C THR A 99 -9.80 -4.10 14.61
N GLU A 100 -9.85 -4.94 15.64
CA GLU A 100 -8.61 -5.41 16.26
C GLU A 100 -7.90 -6.35 15.28
N LEU A 101 -6.77 -5.87 14.75
CA LEU A 101 -5.96 -6.61 13.81
C LEU A 101 -4.65 -7.03 14.45
N THR A 102 -4.38 -8.32 14.39
CA THR A 102 -3.12 -8.95 14.78
C THR A 102 -2.38 -9.43 13.55
N LEU A 103 -1.06 -9.55 13.66
CA LEU A 103 -0.27 -10.07 12.57
C LEU A 103 -0.63 -11.52 12.21
N TYR A 104 -1.08 -12.32 13.19
CA TYR A 104 -1.58 -13.67 12.94
C TYR A 104 -2.82 -13.69 12.03
N GLN A 105 -3.76 -12.76 12.20
CA GLN A 105 -4.92 -12.65 11.31
C GLN A 105 -4.51 -12.29 9.89
N VAL A 106 -3.52 -11.41 9.71
CA VAL A 106 -2.96 -11.10 8.38
C VAL A 106 -2.32 -12.34 7.76
N TYR A 107 -1.54 -13.09 8.53
CA TYR A 107 -0.94 -14.35 8.07
C TYR A 107 -1.98 -15.40 7.67
N ARG A 108 -3.13 -15.46 8.38
CA ARG A 108 -4.25 -16.34 8.02
C ARG A 108 -4.88 -15.98 6.67
N MET A 109 -4.82 -14.71 6.26
CA MET A 109 -5.28 -14.23 4.95
C MET A 109 -4.20 -14.34 3.87
N ARG A 110 -3.02 -14.90 4.17
CA ARG A 110 -1.86 -14.91 3.29
C ARG A 110 -2.14 -15.39 1.88
N TYR A 111 -2.83 -16.51 1.74
CA TYR A 111 -3.13 -17.07 0.42
C TYR A 111 -3.93 -16.09 -0.44
N VAL A 112 -4.95 -15.47 0.16
CA VAL A 112 -5.81 -14.50 -0.54
C VAL A 112 -5.05 -13.22 -0.87
N LEU A 113 -4.28 -12.70 0.08
CA LEU A 113 -3.48 -11.49 -0.12
C LEU A 113 -2.37 -11.69 -1.16
N LEU A 114 -1.70 -12.84 -1.17
CA LEU A 114 -0.70 -13.18 -2.20
C LEU A 114 -1.31 -13.38 -3.59
N MET A 115 -2.61 -13.65 -3.68
CA MET A 115 -3.33 -13.71 -4.96
C MET A 115 -3.74 -12.30 -5.44
N ILE A 116 -4.22 -11.43 -4.55
CA ILE A 116 -4.77 -10.11 -4.91
C ILE A 116 -3.68 -9.04 -5.09
N ILE A 117 -2.60 -9.08 -4.29
CA ILE A 117 -1.54 -8.07 -4.34
C ILE A 117 -0.87 -7.99 -5.72
N PRO A 118 -0.47 -9.10 -6.38
CA PRO A 118 0.12 -9.04 -7.71
C PRO A 118 -0.84 -8.49 -8.76
N ASP A 119 -2.12 -8.84 -8.69
CA ASP A 119 -3.15 -8.32 -9.60
C ASP A 119 -3.35 -6.81 -9.42
N THR A 120 -3.45 -6.37 -8.16
CA THR A 120 -3.53 -4.95 -7.80
C THR A 120 -2.30 -4.18 -8.30
N LEU A 121 -1.11 -4.74 -8.10
CA LEU A 121 0.15 -4.14 -8.57
C LEU A 121 0.17 -4.06 -10.09
N SER A 122 -0.20 -5.13 -10.78
CA SER A 122 -0.26 -5.18 -12.24
C SER A 122 -1.24 -4.13 -12.78
N ASN A 123 -2.41 -3.98 -12.18
CA ASN A 123 -3.40 -2.98 -12.55
C ASN A 123 -2.91 -1.54 -12.30
N ILE A 124 -2.19 -1.30 -11.19
CA ILE A 124 -1.53 -0.02 -10.94
C ILE A 124 -0.47 0.24 -12.02
N CYS A 125 0.43 -0.71 -12.25
CA CYS A 125 1.52 -0.61 -13.22
C CYS A 125 1.03 -0.47 -14.66
N SER A 126 -0.03 -1.17 -15.07
CA SER A 126 -0.60 -1.10 -16.42
C SER A 126 -1.27 0.24 -16.68
N ARG A 127 -1.94 0.82 -15.68
CA ARG A 127 -2.49 2.18 -15.77
C ARG A 127 -1.40 3.23 -15.82
N ILE A 128 -0.36 3.06 -14.99
CA ILE A 128 0.85 3.87 -15.02
C ILE A 128 1.44 3.85 -16.44
N LEU A 129 1.76 2.66 -16.96
CA LEU A 129 2.37 2.51 -18.29
C LEU A 129 1.44 2.96 -19.43
N GLY A 130 0.15 2.69 -19.34
CA GLY A 130 -0.86 3.10 -20.32
C GLY A 130 -0.98 4.62 -20.44
N ASN A 131 -0.91 5.34 -19.32
CA ASN A 131 -0.90 6.81 -19.33
C ASN A 131 0.40 7.36 -19.96
N ILE A 132 1.57 6.74 -19.71
CA ILE A 132 2.82 7.13 -20.40
C ILE A 132 2.66 7.00 -21.92
N THR A 133 2.08 5.90 -22.38
CA THR A 133 1.90 5.69 -23.83
C THR A 133 0.93 6.68 -24.45
N MET A 134 -0.09 7.17 -23.72
CA MET A 134 -0.95 8.23 -24.24
C MET A 134 -0.27 9.60 -24.21
N ASP A 135 0.39 9.98 -23.11
CA ASP A 135 1.09 11.28 -23.01
C ASP A 135 2.25 11.41 -24.02
N ALA A 136 2.94 10.30 -24.33
CA ALA A 136 3.97 10.28 -25.37
C ALA A 136 3.39 10.44 -26.79
N VAL A 137 2.20 9.88 -27.05
CA VAL A 137 1.52 9.98 -28.35
C VAL A 137 0.99 11.40 -28.63
N TRP A 138 0.69 12.18 -27.58
CA TRP A 138 0.26 13.58 -27.72
C TRP A 138 1.42 14.59 -27.87
N LEU A 139 2.68 14.17 -27.70
CA LEU A 139 3.86 15.01 -27.87
C LEU A 139 4.51 14.90 -29.26
N GLU A 140 3.96 14.08 -30.17
CA GLU A 140 4.46 13.90 -31.54
C GLU A 140 3.67 14.67 -32.63
N TYR A 141 2.89 15.70 -32.28
CA TYR A 141 2.20 16.56 -33.26
C TYR A 141 2.34 18.06 -32.99
#